data_AF-A0A077LYM8-F1
#
_entry.id   AF-A0A077LYM8-F1
#
_cell.length_a   1.000
_cell.length_b   1.000
_cell.length_c   1.000
_cell.angle_alpha   90.00
_cell.angle_beta   90.00
_cell.angle_gamma   90.00
#
_symmetry.space_group_name_H-M   'P 1'
#
loop_
_entity.id
_entity.type
_entity.pdbx_description
1 polymer ?
#
loop_
_entity_poly.entity_id
_entity_poly.type
_entity_poly.pdbx_seq_one_letter_code
_entity_poly.pdbx_strand_id
1 'polypeptide(L)'
;MNTRLVSRRTRHALAGGIALSGVVVGLAAGIAPAGAATLQATPAAATTQVATHAQVRPDGWATVVSCTGVQGSITFSPGLAKTVHKQSAFLSATLSGCVVNGNAIPGTGTLTAALSGKDSVASQAMSGSFTVSWPAASGLNPSTGSVSIIGPTSNVLAVGGSGTSGAYTGAAFGTALFLSGHTGQGTAKHRITNESFVASQPLTVRENLG
;
A
#
# COMPACT_ATOMS: atom_id res chain seq x y z
N MET A 1 -42.39 -40.05 -22.92
CA MET A 1 -41.18 -40.61 -23.56
C MET A 1 -40.15 -39.50 -23.71
N ASN A 2 -38.90 -39.85 -23.39
CA ASN A 2 -37.63 -39.16 -23.63
C ASN A 2 -37.26 -37.90 -22.82
N THR A 3 -36.03 -37.68 -22.36
CA THR A 3 -34.93 -38.52 -21.83
C THR A 3 -34.06 -37.50 -21.07
N ARG A 4 -33.70 -37.78 -19.82
CA ARG A 4 -32.87 -36.89 -18.97
C ARG A 4 -31.41 -36.89 -19.47
N LEU A 5 -30.78 -35.73 -19.59
CA LEU A 5 -29.33 -35.61 -19.73
C LEU A 5 -28.74 -35.07 -18.42
N VAL A 6 -28.05 -35.96 -17.70
CA VAL A 6 -27.29 -35.67 -16.48
C VAL A 6 -25.87 -35.28 -16.90
N SER A 7 -25.44 -34.06 -16.60
CA SER A 7 -24.05 -33.63 -16.80
C SER A 7 -23.29 -33.65 -15.48
N ARG A 8 -22.44 -34.67 -15.30
CA ARG A 8 -21.45 -34.77 -14.22
C ARG A 8 -20.15 -34.08 -14.69
N ARG A 9 -19.63 -33.12 -13.91
CA ARG A 9 -18.22 -32.69 -13.94
C ARG A 9 -17.71 -32.75 -12.49
N THR A 10 -17.13 -33.87 -12.09
CA THR A 10 -15.68 -34.16 -12.03
C THR A 10 -14.88 -33.05 -11.35
N ARG A 11 -14.61 -33.26 -10.05
CA ARG A 11 -13.68 -32.46 -9.24
C ARG A 11 -12.26 -32.97 -9.51
N HIS A 12 -11.34 -32.07 -9.82
CA HIS A 12 -9.90 -32.38 -9.80
C HIS A 12 -9.28 -31.74 -8.57
N ALA A 13 -8.87 -32.60 -7.64
CA ALA A 13 -7.96 -32.28 -6.57
C ALA A 13 -6.53 -32.27 -7.15
N LEU A 14 -5.83 -31.16 -7.03
CA LEU A 14 -4.39 -31.07 -7.27
C LEU A 14 -3.73 -30.94 -5.89
N ALA A 15 -3.24 -32.07 -5.40
CA ALA A 15 -2.25 -32.14 -4.34
C ALA A 15 -0.88 -31.84 -4.98
N GLY A 16 -0.26 -30.73 -4.60
CA GLY A 16 1.09 -30.36 -5.00
C GLY A 16 1.93 -30.13 -3.76
N GLY A 17 2.73 -31.13 -3.39
CA GLY A 17 3.71 -31.04 -2.32
C GLY A 17 4.82 -30.06 -2.67
N ILE A 18 5.23 -29.25 -1.70
CA ILE A 18 6.44 -28.44 -1.78
C ILE A 18 7.45 -29.03 -0.80
N ALA A 19 8.55 -29.46 -1.37
CA ALA A 19 9.69 -30.06 -0.69
C ALA A 19 10.39 -29.03 0.22
N LEU A 20 10.63 -29.46 1.46
CA LEU A 20 11.51 -28.80 2.42
C LEU A 20 12.95 -28.90 1.92
N SER A 21 13.50 -27.79 1.42
CA SER A 21 14.94 -27.67 1.17
C SER A 21 15.61 -27.18 2.44
N GLY A 22 16.33 -28.08 3.10
CA GLY A 22 17.17 -27.78 4.25
C GLY A 22 18.36 -26.93 3.86
N VAL A 23 18.60 -25.84 4.60
CA VAL A 23 19.82 -25.05 4.53
C VAL A 23 20.78 -25.60 5.58
N VAL A 24 21.86 -26.24 5.12
CA VAL A 24 22.99 -26.65 5.94
C VAL A 24 23.85 -25.42 6.20
N VAL A 25 23.93 -24.99 7.46
CA VAL A 25 24.88 -23.96 7.90
C VAL A 25 26.21 -24.64 8.18
N GLY A 26 27.17 -24.49 7.26
CA GLY A 26 28.55 -24.90 7.45
C GLY A 26 29.30 -23.88 8.30
N LEU A 27 29.72 -24.28 9.49
CA LEU A 27 30.61 -23.53 10.37
C LEU A 27 32.06 -23.71 9.87
N ALA A 28 32.64 -22.72 9.22
CA ALA A 28 34.05 -22.70 8.86
C ALA A 28 34.82 -21.80 9.82
N ALA A 29 35.58 -22.42 10.71
CA ALA A 29 36.59 -21.77 11.53
C ALA A 29 37.80 -21.40 10.64
N GLY A 30 38.06 -20.10 10.49
CA GLY A 30 39.22 -19.57 9.80
C GLY A 30 40.02 -18.65 10.72
N ILE A 31 41.25 -19.06 11.02
CA ILE A 31 42.25 -18.34 11.82
C ILE A 31 43.24 -17.73 10.82
N ALA A 32 43.41 -16.41 10.76
CA ALA A 32 44.58 -15.73 10.16
C ALA A 32 44.55 -14.20 10.46
N PRO A 33 45.62 -13.42 10.21
CA PRO A 33 46.39 -12.77 11.27
C PRO A 33 46.29 -11.24 11.26
N ALA A 34 46.85 -10.64 12.31
CA ALA A 34 47.10 -9.20 12.43
C ALA A 34 47.98 -8.67 11.27
N GLY A 35 47.57 -7.55 10.67
CA GLY A 35 48.37 -6.87 9.66
C GLY A 35 47.75 -5.56 9.15
N ALA A 36 48.48 -4.47 9.42
CA ALA A 36 48.50 -3.18 8.72
C ALA A 36 47.19 -2.36 8.62
N ALA A 37 47.13 -1.32 9.47
CA ALA A 37 46.24 -0.18 9.32
C ALA A 37 46.44 0.51 7.96
N THR A 38 45.40 0.51 7.13
CA THR A 38 45.27 1.41 5.99
C THR A 38 44.12 2.36 6.30
N LEU A 39 44.40 3.67 6.33
CA LEU A 39 43.38 4.71 6.34
C LEU A 39 42.58 4.60 5.03
N GLN A 40 41.44 3.93 5.07
CA GLN A 40 40.45 4.01 4.00
C GLN A 40 39.51 5.17 4.30
N ALA A 41 39.54 6.16 3.43
CA ALA A 41 38.54 7.22 3.37
C ALA A 41 37.16 6.58 3.23
N THR A 42 36.35 6.69 4.28
CA THR A 42 34.93 6.33 4.27
C THR A 42 34.24 7.22 3.24
N PRO A 43 33.69 6.68 2.13
CA PRO A 43 32.73 7.44 1.35
C PRO A 43 31.55 7.69 2.29
N ALA A 44 31.29 8.95 2.58
CA ALA A 44 30.07 9.37 3.26
C ALA A 44 28.90 8.81 2.47
N ALA A 45 28.29 7.74 2.99
CA ALA A 45 27.04 7.23 2.48
C ALA A 45 26.05 8.38 2.62
N ALA A 46 25.75 9.03 1.50
CA ALA A 46 24.64 9.94 1.39
C ALA A 46 23.40 9.09 1.68
N THR A 47 22.98 9.07 2.95
CA THR A 47 21.63 8.69 3.32
C THR A 47 20.73 9.67 2.61
N THR A 48 20.26 9.28 1.43
CA THR A 48 19.13 9.92 0.77
C THR A 48 17.99 9.79 1.76
N GLN A 49 17.79 10.85 2.55
CA GLN A 49 16.57 11.03 3.31
C GLN A 49 15.46 11.00 2.28
N VAL A 50 14.81 9.84 2.14
CA VAL A 50 13.54 9.74 1.45
C VAL A 50 12.65 10.70 2.22
N ALA A 51 12.39 11.86 1.63
CA ALA A 51 11.56 12.89 2.20
C ALA A 51 10.24 12.22 2.59
N THR A 52 10.09 11.94 3.89
CA THR A 52 8.82 11.54 4.44
C THR A 52 7.89 12.69 4.10
N HIS A 53 6.93 12.44 3.22
CA HIS A 53 5.86 13.40 2.91
C HIS A 53 4.90 13.53 4.10
N ALA A 54 5.43 13.50 5.33
CA ALA A 54 4.76 13.99 6.51
C ALA A 54 4.70 15.51 6.32
N GLN A 55 3.59 15.97 5.73
CA GLN A 55 3.24 17.38 5.73
C GLN A 55 3.28 17.86 7.19
N VAL A 56 4.35 18.57 7.55
CA VAL A 56 4.46 19.31 8.81
C VAL A 56 3.43 20.42 8.71
N ARG A 57 2.21 20.13 9.20
CA ARG A 57 1.17 21.14 9.34
C ARG A 57 1.43 21.93 10.63
N PRO A 58 1.14 23.24 10.64
CA PRO A 58 1.29 24.10 11.83
C PRO A 58 0.56 23.54 13.06
N ASP A 59 0.93 24.06 14.23
CA ASP A 59 0.32 23.76 15.53
C ASP A 59 -1.22 23.69 15.45
N GLY A 60 -1.83 22.71 16.14
CA GLY A 60 -3.28 22.48 16.18
C GLY A 60 -3.75 21.15 15.57
N TRP A 61 -2.94 20.50 14.72
CA TRP A 61 -3.32 19.21 14.11
C TRP A 61 -2.89 17.98 14.94
N ALA A 62 -3.85 17.30 15.55
CA ALA A 62 -3.61 16.07 16.32
C ALA A 62 -4.02 14.81 15.53
N THR A 63 -3.27 13.72 15.70
CA THR A 63 -3.63 12.41 15.15
C THR A 63 -4.73 11.80 16.01
N VAL A 64 -5.92 11.64 15.42
CA VAL A 64 -7.10 11.04 16.08
C VAL A 64 -7.30 9.58 15.68
N VAL A 65 -6.77 9.17 14.52
CA VAL A 65 -6.73 7.76 14.11
C VAL A 65 -5.36 7.41 13.57
N SER A 66 -4.89 6.21 13.92
CA SER A 66 -3.72 5.58 13.32
C SER A 66 -3.99 4.09 13.08
N CYS A 67 -3.92 3.63 11.83
CA CYS A 67 -3.99 2.20 11.49
C CYS A 67 -2.62 1.75 10.96
N THR A 68 -1.97 0.81 11.68
CA THR A 68 -0.62 0.34 11.32
C THR A 68 -0.62 -0.67 10.17
N GLY A 69 -1.71 -1.42 10.01
CA GLY A 69 -1.87 -2.36 8.92
C GLY A 69 -2.73 -1.76 7.82
N VAL A 70 -2.12 -1.47 6.67
CA VAL A 70 -2.86 -1.14 5.44
C VAL A 70 -2.23 -1.95 4.33
N GLN A 71 -3.02 -2.79 3.69
CA GLN A 71 -2.56 -3.63 2.59
C GLN A 71 -3.67 -3.82 1.59
N GLY A 72 -3.30 -3.93 0.32
CA GLY A 72 -4.30 -3.92 -0.73
C GLY A 72 -3.71 -3.96 -2.12
N SER A 73 -4.53 -3.52 -3.08
CA SER A 73 -4.14 -3.44 -4.46
C SER A 73 -4.74 -2.24 -5.18
N ILE A 74 -4.08 -1.79 -6.24
CA ILE A 74 -4.54 -0.77 -7.18
C ILE A 74 -4.72 -1.41 -8.53
N THR A 75 -5.96 -1.43 -9.04
CA THR A 75 -6.28 -1.96 -10.37
C THR A 75 -6.39 -0.80 -11.35
N PHE A 76 -5.73 -0.91 -12.50
CA PHE A 76 -5.65 0.14 -13.52
C PHE A 76 -6.40 -0.25 -14.79
N SER A 77 -7.10 0.71 -15.39
CA SER A 77 -7.75 0.55 -16.70
C SER A 77 -7.46 1.77 -17.58
N PRO A 78 -6.83 1.60 -18.76
CA PRO A 78 -6.47 0.34 -19.43
C PRO A 78 -5.19 -0.35 -18.92
N GLY A 79 -4.54 0.19 -17.89
CA GLY A 79 -3.28 -0.33 -17.33
C GLY A 79 -2.09 0.57 -17.63
N LEU A 80 -1.14 0.62 -16.69
CA LEU A 80 0.06 1.45 -16.78
C LEU A 80 0.99 0.97 -17.90
N ALA A 81 1.57 1.93 -18.60
CA ALA A 81 2.59 1.74 -19.62
C ALA A 81 3.78 2.66 -19.35
N LYS A 82 4.89 2.48 -20.06
CA LYS A 82 6.06 3.38 -19.98
C LYS A 82 5.72 4.84 -20.34
N THR A 83 4.75 5.06 -21.21
CA THR A 83 4.31 6.39 -21.62
C THR A 83 3.19 6.90 -20.75
N VAL A 84 3.24 8.19 -20.39
CA VAL A 84 2.19 8.86 -19.63
C VAL A 84 0.90 8.92 -20.45
N HIS A 85 -0.21 8.51 -19.84
CA HIS A 85 -1.53 8.62 -20.44
C HIS A 85 -2.61 8.75 -19.37
N LYS A 86 -3.78 9.26 -19.78
CA LYS A 86 -4.93 9.32 -18.87
C LYS A 86 -5.46 7.91 -18.63
N GLN A 87 -5.72 7.58 -17.37
CA GLN A 87 -6.29 6.30 -16.99
C GLN A 87 -7.15 6.43 -15.73
N SER A 88 -7.93 5.38 -15.46
CA SER A 88 -8.68 5.22 -14.23
C SER A 88 -8.04 4.13 -13.39
N ALA A 89 -8.10 4.27 -12.07
CA ALA A 89 -7.64 3.26 -11.15
C ALA A 89 -8.65 3.05 -10.01
N PHE A 90 -8.65 1.84 -9.45
CA PHE A 90 -9.45 1.50 -8.28
C PHE A 90 -8.53 0.92 -7.22
N LEU A 91 -8.46 1.61 -6.08
CA LEU A 91 -7.72 1.16 -4.90
C LEU A 91 -8.68 0.42 -3.97
N SER A 92 -8.25 -0.73 -3.47
CA SER A 92 -8.94 -1.47 -2.42
C SER A 92 -7.93 -1.95 -1.39
N ALA A 93 -8.14 -1.63 -0.11
CA ALA A 93 -7.27 -2.00 0.99
C ALA A 93 -8.05 -2.46 2.21
N THR A 94 -7.42 -3.32 3.01
CA THR A 94 -7.86 -3.69 4.35
C THR A 94 -7.08 -2.88 5.38
N LEU A 95 -7.79 -2.39 6.39
CA LEU A 95 -7.23 -1.66 7.53
C LEU A 95 -7.20 -2.60 8.75
N SER A 96 -6.11 -2.62 9.49
CA SER A 96 -5.96 -3.36 10.74
C SER A 96 -5.04 -2.61 11.71
N GLY A 97 -5.06 -3.02 12.99
CA GLY A 97 -4.26 -2.36 14.03
C GLY A 97 -4.63 -0.89 14.20
N CYS A 98 -5.92 -0.57 14.12
CA CYS A 98 -6.40 0.79 14.23
C CYS A 98 -6.49 1.23 15.70
N VAL A 99 -5.98 2.42 15.97
CA VAL A 99 -6.08 3.12 17.25
C VAL A 99 -6.89 4.39 17.01
N VAL A 100 -7.96 4.59 17.77
CA VAL A 100 -8.84 5.78 17.70
C VAL A 100 -8.78 6.51 19.04
N ASN A 101 -8.36 7.77 19.02
CA ASN A 101 -8.19 8.60 20.22
C ASN A 101 -7.36 7.90 21.32
N GLY A 102 -6.29 7.20 20.92
CA GLY A 102 -5.41 6.44 21.82
C GLY A 102 -5.91 5.04 22.20
N ASN A 103 -7.14 4.67 21.84
CA ASN A 103 -7.73 3.36 22.17
C ASN A 103 -7.60 2.39 21.00
N ALA A 104 -7.02 1.21 21.23
CA ALA A 104 -6.95 0.16 20.23
C ALA A 104 -8.35 -0.39 19.92
N ILE A 105 -8.70 -0.45 18.64
CA ILE A 105 -9.98 -0.95 18.17
C ILE A 105 -9.78 -2.33 17.54
N PRO A 106 -10.49 -3.37 18.02
CA PRO A 106 -10.40 -4.70 17.42
C PRO A 106 -11.12 -4.77 16.07
N GLY A 107 -10.71 -5.73 15.24
CA GLY A 107 -11.30 -6.00 13.93
C GLY A 107 -10.56 -5.32 12.77
N THR A 108 -11.23 -5.28 11.62
CA THR A 108 -10.68 -4.73 10.38
C THR A 108 -11.65 -3.73 9.75
N GLY A 109 -11.07 -2.74 9.06
CA GLY A 109 -11.79 -1.81 8.21
C GLY A 109 -11.46 -2.02 6.74
N THR A 110 -12.08 -1.24 5.87
CA THR A 110 -11.76 -1.20 4.44
C THR A 110 -11.56 0.23 3.97
N LEU A 111 -10.65 0.40 3.03
CA LEU A 111 -10.42 1.65 2.30
C LEU A 111 -10.60 1.35 0.82
N THR A 112 -11.51 2.07 0.16
CA THR A 112 -11.65 2.02 -1.30
C THR A 112 -11.49 3.41 -1.88
N ALA A 113 -10.92 3.52 -3.07
CA ALA A 113 -10.87 4.78 -3.78
C ALA A 113 -11.04 4.60 -5.29
N ALA A 114 -11.83 5.49 -5.89
CA ALA A 114 -11.96 5.61 -7.34
C ALA A 114 -11.10 6.78 -7.79
N LEU A 115 -10.08 6.48 -8.59
CA LEU A 115 -9.01 7.40 -8.95
C LEU A 115 -8.98 7.61 -10.46
N SER A 116 -8.53 8.79 -10.87
CA SER A 116 -8.16 9.06 -12.26
C SER A 116 -6.97 10.01 -12.31
N GLY A 117 -6.14 9.87 -13.33
CA GLY A 117 -4.88 10.60 -13.40
C GLY A 117 -4.20 10.45 -14.74
N LYS A 118 -3.06 11.12 -14.88
CA LYS A 118 -2.12 10.92 -15.98
C LYS A 118 -0.93 10.16 -15.42
N ASP A 119 -0.81 8.92 -15.84
CA ASP A 119 0.10 7.98 -15.20
C ASP A 119 0.92 7.18 -16.22
N SER A 120 2.03 6.66 -15.72
CA SER A 120 2.96 5.75 -16.35
C SER A 120 3.60 4.89 -15.26
N VAL A 121 4.34 3.86 -15.64
CA VAL A 121 5.10 3.02 -14.71
C VAL A 121 6.07 3.84 -13.83
N ALA A 122 6.63 4.93 -14.39
CA ALA A 122 7.63 5.76 -13.70
C ALA A 122 7.03 6.96 -12.95
N SER A 123 5.76 7.30 -13.20
CA SER A 123 5.10 8.47 -12.63
C SER A 123 3.61 8.27 -12.62
N GLN A 124 3.02 8.25 -11.43
CA GLN A 124 1.63 8.16 -11.09
C GLN A 124 1.24 9.45 -10.35
N ALA A 125 0.23 10.13 -10.87
CA ALA A 125 -0.35 11.34 -10.31
C ALA A 125 -1.87 11.26 -10.47
N MET A 126 -2.49 10.61 -9.49
CA MET A 126 -3.92 10.31 -9.49
C MET A 126 -4.64 11.07 -8.40
N SER A 127 -5.92 11.37 -8.64
CA SER A 127 -6.81 11.92 -7.64
C SER A 127 -8.22 11.38 -7.83
N GLY A 128 -9.02 11.45 -6.78
CA GLY A 128 -10.40 11.03 -6.84
C GLY A 128 -11.05 10.98 -5.46
N SER A 129 -12.08 10.14 -5.32
CA SER A 129 -12.81 9.99 -4.08
C SER A 129 -12.43 8.71 -3.36
N PHE A 130 -12.51 8.72 -2.04
CA PHE A 130 -12.32 7.55 -1.20
C PHE A 130 -13.50 7.33 -0.26
N THR A 131 -13.63 6.09 0.20
CA THR A 131 -14.48 5.68 1.31
C THR A 131 -13.66 4.83 2.27
N VAL A 132 -13.70 5.17 3.56
CA VAL A 132 -13.16 4.36 4.66
C VAL A 132 -14.33 3.82 5.47
N SER A 133 -14.47 2.50 5.51
CA SER A 133 -15.32 1.80 6.47
C SER A 133 -14.46 1.38 7.66
N TRP A 134 -14.68 2.01 8.80
CA TRP A 134 -13.92 1.73 10.03
C TRP A 134 -14.25 0.34 10.59
N PRO A 135 -13.37 -0.27 11.42
CA PRO A 135 -13.70 -1.48 12.13
C PRO A 135 -15.02 -1.32 12.91
N ALA A 136 -15.91 -2.31 12.83
CA ALA A 136 -17.25 -2.21 13.43
C ALA A 136 -17.21 -1.87 14.93
N ALA A 137 -16.21 -2.38 15.65
CA ALA A 137 -16.01 -2.11 17.08
C ALA A 137 -15.71 -0.64 17.41
N SER A 138 -15.34 0.19 16.41
CA SER A 138 -15.16 1.63 16.61
C SER A 138 -16.48 2.38 16.82
N GLY A 139 -17.61 1.83 16.33
CA GLY A 139 -18.89 2.54 16.30
C GLY A 139 -18.92 3.77 15.38
N LEU A 140 -17.88 3.96 14.56
CA LEU A 140 -17.75 5.13 13.69
C LEU A 140 -18.51 4.93 12.38
N ASN A 141 -19.20 5.99 11.95
CA ASN A 141 -19.78 6.03 10.61
C ASN A 141 -18.67 6.03 9.53
N PRO A 142 -18.88 5.36 8.38
CA PRO A 142 -17.94 5.42 7.27
C PRO A 142 -17.59 6.86 6.89
N SER A 143 -16.32 7.11 6.58
CA SER A 143 -15.83 8.41 6.15
C SER A 143 -15.65 8.43 4.63
N THR A 144 -16.01 9.53 3.99
CA THR A 144 -15.72 9.75 2.57
C THR A 144 -14.95 11.03 2.37
N GLY A 145 -14.24 11.14 1.26
CA GLY A 145 -13.43 12.32 1.00
C GLY A 145 -12.74 12.32 -0.36
N SER A 146 -11.84 13.27 -0.54
CA SER A 146 -10.94 13.35 -1.68
C SER A 146 -9.56 12.81 -1.33
N VAL A 147 -8.95 12.09 -2.25
CA VAL A 147 -7.60 11.52 -2.11
C VAL A 147 -6.75 11.85 -3.35
N SER A 148 -5.46 11.99 -3.14
CA SER A 148 -4.44 12.07 -4.18
C SER A 148 -3.33 11.07 -3.89
N ILE A 149 -2.81 10.47 -4.96
CA ILE A 149 -1.68 9.55 -4.94
C ILE A 149 -0.60 10.11 -5.87
N ILE A 150 0.62 10.22 -5.36
CA ILE A 150 1.79 10.71 -6.10
C ILE A 150 2.95 9.72 -5.91
N GLY A 151 3.65 9.37 -6.99
CA GLY A 151 4.83 8.50 -6.95
C GLY A 151 4.96 7.70 -8.26
N PRO A 152 5.48 6.46 -8.25
CA PRO A 152 6.30 5.92 -7.18
C PRO A 152 7.66 6.63 -7.13
N THR A 153 8.12 6.98 -5.93
CA THR A 153 9.54 7.30 -5.67
C THR A 153 10.13 6.14 -4.90
N SER A 154 11.10 5.42 -5.47
CA SER A 154 11.68 4.21 -4.86
C SER A 154 10.62 3.16 -4.45
N ASN A 155 9.66 2.89 -5.34
CA ASN A 155 8.51 1.99 -5.11
C ASN A 155 7.53 2.44 -4.01
N VAL A 156 7.60 3.71 -3.57
CA VAL A 156 6.66 4.26 -2.58
C VAL A 156 5.72 5.26 -3.23
N LEU A 157 4.42 5.07 -3.01
CA LEU A 157 3.36 6.03 -3.34
C LEU A 157 3.01 6.85 -2.10
N ALA A 158 3.09 8.17 -2.21
CA ALA A 158 2.58 9.09 -1.20
C ALA A 158 1.07 9.24 -1.38
N VAL A 159 0.30 9.05 -0.31
CA VAL A 159 -1.16 9.17 -0.32
C VAL A 159 -1.57 10.26 0.65
N GLY A 160 -2.38 11.20 0.18
CA GLY A 160 -2.90 12.29 0.99
C GLY A 160 -4.33 12.64 0.61
N GLY A 161 -5.11 13.14 1.55
CA GLY A 161 -6.50 13.48 1.29
C GLY A 161 -7.17 14.26 2.41
N SER A 162 -8.47 14.51 2.25
CA SER A 162 -9.30 15.17 3.24
C SER A 162 -10.69 14.56 3.27
N GLY A 163 -11.22 14.36 4.47
CA GLY A 163 -12.59 13.89 4.69
C GLY A 163 -13.61 14.98 4.36
N THR A 164 -14.65 14.62 3.63
CA THR A 164 -15.78 15.50 3.28
C THR A 164 -17.07 15.10 3.98
N SER A 165 -17.20 13.85 4.44
CA SER A 165 -18.35 13.41 5.23
C SER A 165 -18.02 12.21 6.14
N GLY A 166 -18.90 11.93 7.10
CA GLY A 166 -18.78 10.81 8.03
C GLY A 166 -18.04 11.19 9.33
N ALA A 167 -17.45 10.18 9.98
CA ALA A 167 -16.82 10.34 11.30
C ALA A 167 -15.71 11.39 11.37
N TYR A 168 -14.98 11.62 10.27
CA TYR A 168 -13.81 12.51 10.24
C TYR A 168 -13.94 13.57 9.14
N THR A 169 -15.02 14.35 9.21
CA THR A 169 -15.28 15.44 8.26
C THR A 169 -14.30 16.59 8.49
N GLY A 170 -13.65 17.10 7.44
CA GLY A 170 -12.62 18.13 7.52
C GLY A 170 -11.23 17.62 7.94
N ALA A 171 -11.13 16.36 8.39
CA ALA A 171 -9.87 15.76 8.79
C ALA A 171 -8.95 15.51 7.58
N ALA A 172 -7.64 15.52 7.81
CA ALA A 172 -6.63 15.20 6.82
C ALA A 172 -6.24 13.72 6.93
N PHE A 173 -6.18 13.04 5.80
CA PHE A 173 -5.78 11.64 5.68
C PHE A 173 -4.38 11.57 5.07
N GLY A 174 -3.53 10.67 5.58
CA GLY A 174 -2.19 10.49 5.03
C GLY A 174 -1.60 9.11 5.31
N THR A 175 -0.90 8.55 4.33
CA THR A 175 -0.11 7.31 4.44
C THR A 175 0.95 7.26 3.32
N ALA A 176 1.84 6.27 3.41
CA ALA A 176 2.76 5.92 2.34
C ALA A 176 2.62 4.43 2.04
N LEU A 177 2.47 4.08 0.75
CA LEU A 177 2.26 2.71 0.29
C LEU A 177 3.50 2.21 -0.44
N PHE A 178 4.11 1.14 0.04
CA PHE A 178 5.18 0.44 -0.65
C PHE A 178 4.60 -0.59 -1.61
N LEU A 179 4.96 -0.48 -2.89
CA LEU A 179 4.56 -1.42 -3.93
C LEU A 179 5.33 -2.72 -3.78
N SER A 180 4.62 -3.81 -3.48
CA SER A 180 5.21 -5.13 -3.21
C SER A 180 5.21 -6.07 -4.41
N GLY A 181 4.41 -5.77 -5.44
CA GLY A 181 4.29 -6.61 -6.63
C GLY A 181 3.33 -6.02 -7.66
N HIS A 182 3.36 -6.56 -8.88
CA HIS A 182 2.46 -6.12 -9.95
C HIS A 182 2.20 -7.21 -11.00
N THR A 183 1.07 -7.10 -11.69
CA THR A 183 0.71 -7.96 -12.82
C THR A 183 0.92 -7.21 -14.13
N GLY A 184 1.87 -7.67 -14.95
CA GLY A 184 2.25 -7.03 -16.22
C GLY A 184 3.73 -6.65 -16.25
N GLN A 185 4.19 -6.08 -17.36
CA GLN A 185 5.59 -5.66 -17.58
C GLN A 185 5.73 -4.16 -17.88
N GLY A 186 4.63 -3.42 -17.90
CA GLY A 186 4.61 -1.99 -18.22
C GLY A 186 4.86 -1.66 -19.69
N THR A 187 4.88 -2.67 -20.57
CA THR A 187 5.00 -2.47 -22.02
C THR A 187 3.63 -2.21 -22.65
N ALA A 188 3.59 -1.69 -23.88
CA ALA A 188 2.32 -1.43 -24.57
C ALA A 188 1.45 -2.69 -24.74
N LYS A 189 2.08 -3.87 -24.90
CA LYS A 189 1.43 -5.18 -25.04
C LYS A 189 1.14 -5.87 -23.70
N HIS A 190 1.92 -5.58 -22.66
CA HIS A 190 1.80 -6.15 -21.33
C HIS A 190 1.78 -5.05 -20.28
N ARG A 191 0.70 -4.27 -20.27
CA ARG A 191 0.49 -3.17 -19.32
C ARG A 191 0.39 -3.69 -17.90
N ILE A 192 0.78 -2.87 -16.92
CA ILE A 192 0.54 -3.19 -15.51
C ILE A 192 -0.92 -2.89 -15.19
N THR A 193 -1.71 -3.93 -14.94
CA THR A 193 -3.15 -3.81 -14.66
C THR A 193 -3.47 -3.87 -13.17
N ASN A 194 -2.54 -4.35 -12.36
CA ASN A 194 -2.70 -4.47 -10.92
C ASN A 194 -1.35 -4.28 -10.22
N GLU A 195 -1.33 -3.51 -9.14
CA GLU A 195 -0.19 -3.36 -8.22
C GLU A 195 -0.65 -3.73 -6.80
N SER A 196 0.06 -4.65 -6.13
CA SER A 196 -0.15 -4.92 -4.71
C SER A 196 0.73 -4.00 -3.86
N PHE A 197 0.22 -3.59 -2.69
CA PHE A 197 0.95 -2.73 -1.78
C PHE A 197 0.75 -3.10 -0.31
N VAL A 198 1.70 -2.65 0.50
CA VAL A 198 1.61 -2.61 1.96
C VAL A 198 2.02 -1.20 2.41
N ALA A 199 1.35 -0.65 3.40
CA ALA A 199 1.74 0.63 3.96
C ALA A 199 3.15 0.55 4.59
N SER A 200 4.03 1.46 4.18
CA SER A 200 5.32 1.70 4.83
C SER A 200 5.20 2.68 6.00
N GLN A 201 4.08 3.39 6.10
CA GLN A 201 3.73 4.27 7.21
C GLN A 201 2.25 4.07 7.61
N PRO A 202 1.90 4.14 8.90
CA PRO A 202 0.51 4.03 9.32
C PRO A 202 -0.42 4.98 8.56
N LEU A 203 -1.64 4.54 8.28
CA LEU A 203 -2.69 5.47 7.86
C LEU A 203 -3.06 6.35 9.05
N THR A 204 -2.86 7.65 8.89
CA THR A 204 -3.18 8.64 9.91
C THR A 204 -4.38 9.48 9.48
N VAL A 205 -5.25 9.75 10.42
CA VAL A 205 -6.29 10.78 10.33
C VAL A 205 -5.96 11.84 11.35
N ARG A 206 -5.83 13.08 10.88
CA ARG A 206 -5.52 14.23 11.72
C ARG A 206 -6.67 15.22 11.68
N GLU A 207 -7.03 15.76 12.82
CA GLU A 207 -8.04 16.83 12.94
C GLU A 207 -7.38 18.10 13.46
N ASN A 208 -7.92 19.24 13.04
CA ASN A 208 -7.54 20.53 13.62
C ASN A 208 -8.34 20.75 14.91
N LEU A 209 -7.65 20.82 16.05
CA LEU A 209 -8.25 21.01 17.38
C LEU A 209 -8.26 22.46 17.86
N GLY A 210 -7.76 23.42 17.06
CA GLY A 210 -7.72 24.85 17.40
C GLY A 210 -6.61 25.57 16.65
#